data_AF-A0A078LFJ5-F1
#
_entry.id   AF-A0A078LFJ5-F1
#
_cell.length_a   1.000
_cell.length_b   1.000
_cell.length_c   1.000
_cell.angle_alpha   90.00
_cell.angle_beta   90.00
_cell.angle_gamma   90.00
#
_symmetry.space_group_name_H-M   'P 1'
#
loop_
_entity.id
_entity.type
_entity.pdbx_description
1 polymer ?
#
loop_
_entity_poly.entity_id
_entity_poly.type
_entity_poly.pdbx_seq_one_letter_code
_entity_poly.pdbx_strand_id
1 'polypeptide(L)'
;MISQNTFLRNSAPTHSRSLTADLHVSPDFSGRVLVYVRNGLVTARRLADNEHLLTLTGFIEMARQAGWVVTPPEDVTEVCASDTNSNPDS
;
A
#
# COMPACT_ATOMS: atom_id res chain seq x y z
N MET A 1 42.74 6.95 -43.79
CA MET A 1 41.28 6.74 -43.77
C MET A 1 40.82 6.80 -42.34
N ILE A 2 40.11 7.87 -41.94
CA ILE A 2 39.55 8.04 -40.59
C ILE A 2 38.12 7.53 -40.66
N SER A 3 37.82 6.44 -39.96
CA SER A 3 36.47 5.89 -39.85
C SER A 3 35.74 6.62 -38.72
N GLN A 4 34.71 7.37 -39.09
CA GLN A 4 33.76 7.96 -38.18
C GLN A 4 32.81 6.88 -37.67
N ASN A 5 32.62 6.76 -36.37
CA ASN A 5 31.41 6.17 -35.81
C ASN A 5 30.80 7.17 -34.81
N THR A 6 29.94 8.01 -35.37
CA THR A 6 29.02 8.90 -34.68
C THR A 6 27.96 8.06 -33.97
N PHE A 7 28.03 7.97 -32.64
CA PHE A 7 26.93 7.42 -31.84
C PHE A 7 26.00 8.55 -31.40
N LEU A 8 24.97 8.82 -32.20
CA LEU A 8 23.81 9.58 -31.77
C LEU A 8 22.90 8.67 -30.94
N ARG A 9 22.83 8.89 -29.63
CA ARG A 9 21.61 8.64 -28.83
C ARG A 9 21.54 9.65 -27.69
N ASN A 10 21.06 10.85 -28.02
CA ASN A 10 20.46 11.72 -27.03
C ASN A 10 19.09 11.13 -26.65
N SER A 11 19.08 10.23 -25.66
CA SER A 11 17.88 9.96 -24.87
C SER A 11 18.11 10.59 -23.51
N ALA A 12 17.28 11.58 -23.17
CA ALA A 12 17.25 12.20 -21.85
C ALA A 12 17.18 11.11 -20.77
N PRO A 13 17.92 11.23 -19.65
CA PRO A 13 17.71 10.34 -18.52
C PRO A 13 16.32 10.68 -17.97
N THR A 14 15.30 9.93 -18.39
CA THR A 14 14.05 9.88 -17.63
C THR A 14 14.46 9.33 -16.28
N HIS A 15 14.45 10.20 -15.27
CA HIS A 15 14.80 9.85 -13.91
C HIS A 15 13.66 8.98 -13.36
N SER A 16 13.58 7.72 -13.82
CA SER A 16 12.77 6.73 -13.15
C SER A 16 13.31 6.64 -11.74
N ARG A 17 12.56 7.17 -10.77
CA ARG A 17 12.83 6.94 -9.34
C ARG A 17 12.50 5.48 -9.05
N SER A 18 13.31 4.56 -9.58
CA SER A 18 13.32 3.17 -9.14
C SER A 18 14.11 3.09 -7.84
N LEU A 19 13.52 2.42 -6.86
CA LEU A 19 14.21 2.02 -5.64
C LEU A 19 14.34 0.51 -5.67
N THR A 20 15.56 0.04 -5.92
CA THR A 20 15.87 -1.39 -5.90
C THR A 20 16.13 -1.83 -4.46
N ALA A 21 15.59 -2.98 -4.10
CA ALA A 21 15.75 -3.60 -2.79
C ALA A 21 16.29 -5.01 -2.97
N ASP A 22 17.45 -5.30 -2.38
CA ASP A 22 18.00 -6.65 -2.35
C ASP A 22 17.47 -7.40 -1.12
N LEU A 23 16.75 -8.49 -1.37
CA LEU A 23 16.23 -9.36 -0.33
C LEU A 23 17.12 -10.60 -0.21
N HIS A 24 17.96 -10.64 0.82
CA HIS A 24 18.79 -11.80 1.13
C HIS A 24 18.03 -12.74 2.08
N VAL A 25 17.63 -13.91 1.56
CA VAL A 25 17.02 -14.98 2.35
C VAL A 25 17.79 -16.29 2.15
N SER A 26 17.71 -17.17 3.14
CA SER A 26 18.30 -18.51 3.04
C SER A 26 17.60 -19.33 1.93
N PRO A 27 18.28 -20.25 1.22
CA PRO A 27 17.66 -21.07 0.17
C PRO A 27 16.46 -21.92 0.64
N ASP A 28 16.37 -22.23 1.93
CA ASP A 28 15.28 -22.97 2.57
C ASP A 28 14.21 -22.07 3.20
N PHE A 29 14.31 -20.75 3.04
CA PHE A 29 13.35 -19.81 3.61
C PHE A 29 11.96 -20.01 3.00
N SER A 30 10.97 -20.18 3.87
CA SER A 30 9.54 -20.13 3.52
C SER A 30 8.81 -19.18 4.46
N GLY A 31 7.96 -18.32 3.94
CA GLY A 31 7.17 -17.37 4.73
C GLY A 31 6.93 -16.04 4.02
N ARG A 32 6.63 -15.01 4.80
CA ARG A 32 6.27 -13.66 4.31
C ARG A 32 7.29 -12.63 4.77
N VAL A 33 7.59 -11.66 3.90
CA VAL A 33 8.48 -10.53 4.18
C VAL A 33 7.74 -9.23 3.91
N LEU A 34 7.78 -8.30 4.87
CA LEU A 34 7.33 -6.93 4.69
C LEU A 34 8.51 -6.11 4.20
N VAL A 35 8.35 -5.49 3.03
CA VAL A 35 9.28 -4.48 2.52
C VAL A 35 8.54 -3.14 2.51
N TYR A 36 9.13 -2.13 3.13
CA TYR A 36 8.57 -0.78 3.15
C TYR A 36 9.68 0.27 3.05
N VAL A 37 9.32 1.45 2.55
CA VAL A 37 10.25 2.57 2.37
C VAL A 37 9.93 3.62 3.41
N ARG A 38 10.93 4.02 4.18
CA ARG A 38 10.80 5.11 5.15
C ARG A 38 11.95 6.08 4.94
N ASN A 39 11.64 7.35 4.67
CA ASN A 39 12.63 8.40 4.42
C ASN A 39 13.64 8.04 3.31
N GLY A 40 13.17 7.37 2.26
CA GLY A 40 14.02 6.90 1.15
C GLY A 40 14.84 5.65 1.45
N LEU A 41 14.80 5.12 2.68
CA LEU A 41 15.47 3.87 3.05
C LEU A 41 14.51 2.69 2.93
N VAL A 42 14.92 1.66 2.21
CA VAL A 42 14.23 0.37 2.20
C VAL A 42 14.48 -0.35 3.51
N THR A 43 13.41 -0.78 4.17
CA THR A 43 13.46 -1.65 5.34
C THR A 43 12.73 -2.93 5.04
N ALA A 44 13.33 -4.07 5.40
CA ALA A 44 12.73 -5.39 5.25
C ALA A 44 12.68 -6.12 6.60
N ARG A 45 11.61 -6.86 6.84
CA ARG A 45 11.52 -7.78 8.00
C ARG A 45 10.61 -8.97 7.69
N ARG A 46 10.83 -10.09 8.38
CA ARG A 46 9.92 -11.24 8.33
C ARG A 46 8.60 -10.89 9.05
N LEU A 47 7.47 -11.30 8.47
CA LEU A 47 6.19 -11.33 9.18
C LEU A 47 6.08 -12.65 9.95
N ALA A 48 5.52 -12.58 11.15
CA ALA A 48 5.08 -13.78 11.85
C ALA A 48 3.85 -14.40 11.14
N ASP A 49 3.59 -15.69 11.34
CA ASP A 49 2.50 -16.39 10.66
C ASP A 49 1.11 -15.89 11.09
N ASN A 50 0.99 -15.39 12.32
CA ASN A 50 -0.23 -14.79 12.85
C ASN A 50 -0.36 -13.29 12.56
N GLU A 51 0.66 -12.68 11.94
CA GLU A 51 0.65 -11.25 11.64
C GLU A 51 -0.11 -10.97 10.33
N HIS A 52 -0.94 -9.92 10.34
CA HIS A 52 -1.74 -9.48 9.20
C HIS A 52 -1.50 -8.00 8.92
N LEU A 53 -1.29 -7.65 7.66
CA LEU A 53 -1.19 -6.27 7.19
C LEU A 53 -2.49 -5.89 6.50
N LEU A 54 -3.20 -4.93 7.08
CA LEU A 54 -4.52 -4.51 6.61
C LEU A 54 -4.61 -2.99 6.67
N THR A 55 -5.46 -2.43 5.82
CA THR A 55 -5.98 -1.08 6.03
C THR A 55 -6.91 -1.08 7.24
N LEU A 56 -7.25 0.10 7.77
CA LEU A 56 -8.23 0.19 8.86
C LEU A 56 -9.57 -0.45 8.47
N THR A 57 -10.06 -0.20 7.24
CA THR A 57 -11.28 -0.83 6.72
C THR A 57 -11.17 -2.36 6.72
N GLY A 58 -10.06 -2.90 6.19
CA GLY A 58 -9.84 -4.36 6.16
C GLY A 58 -9.72 -4.97 7.56
N PHE A 59 -9.13 -4.24 8.52
CA PHE A 59 -9.12 -4.64 9.92
C PHE A 59 -10.53 -4.71 10.51
N ILE A 60 -11.36 -3.70 10.29
CA ILE A 60 -12.75 -3.66 10.80
C ILE A 60 -13.60 -4.78 10.18
N GLU A 61 -13.46 -5.02 8.87
CA GLU A 61 -14.13 -6.12 8.18
C GLU A 61 -13.74 -7.48 8.76
N MET A 62 -12.44 -7.71 8.97
CA MET A 62 -11.93 -8.94 9.57
C MET A 62 -12.43 -9.12 11.00
N ALA A 63 -12.43 -8.06 11.81
CA ALA A 63 -12.95 -8.10 13.17
C ALA A 63 -14.43 -8.50 13.20
N ARG A 64 -15.27 -7.89 12.33
CA ARG A 64 -16.69 -8.24 12.20
C ARG A 64 -16.91 -9.68 11.77
N GLN A 65 -16.14 -10.19 10.80
CA GLN A 65 -16.20 -11.59 10.37
C GLN A 65 -15.85 -12.57 11.49
N ALA A 66 -14.94 -12.18 12.38
CA ALA A 66 -14.59 -12.95 13.57
C ALA A 66 -15.58 -12.78 14.73
N GLY A 67 -16.71 -12.08 14.53
CA GLY A 67 -17.76 -11.90 15.53
C GLY A 67 -17.52 -10.76 16.51
N TRP A 68 -16.55 -9.89 16.26
CA TRP A 68 -16.28 -8.73 17.10
C TRP A 68 -17.15 -7.53 16.71
N VAL A 69 -17.56 -6.76 17.71
CA VAL A 69 -18.25 -5.48 17.52
C VAL A 69 -17.21 -4.35 17.56
N VAL A 70 -17.18 -3.54 16.50
CA VAL A 70 -16.33 -2.33 16.42
C VAL A 70 -17.23 -1.11 16.51
N THR A 71 -17.08 -0.35 17.60
CA THR A 71 -17.85 0.89 17.83
C THR A 71 -16.99 2.11 17.49
N PRO A 72 -17.37 2.93 16.50
CA PRO A 72 -16.68 4.18 16.22
C PRO A 72 -16.96 5.22 17.33
N PRO A 73 -16.09 6.23 17.50
CA PRO A 73 -16.39 7.40 18.35
C PRO A 73 -17.67 8.13 17.91
N GLU A 74 -18.30 8.88 18.81
CA GLU A 74 -19.57 9.57 18.56
C GLU A 74 -19.50 10.60 17.41
N ASP A 75 -18.34 11.20 17.16
CA ASP A 75 -18.18 12.25 16.15
C ASP A 75 -18.23 11.76 14.68
N VAL A 76 -18.24 10.44 14.43
CA VAL A 76 -18.16 9.88 13.05
C VAL A 76 -19.56 9.57 12.47
N THR A 77 -20.64 9.74 13.23
CA THR A 77 -21.99 9.32 12.83
C THR A 77 -22.80 10.34 12.02
N GLU A 78 -22.32 11.58 11.85
CA GLU A 78 -23.13 12.66 11.26
C GLU A 78 -23.18 12.70 9.72
N VAL A 79 -22.39 11.89 8.99
CA VAL A 79 -22.24 12.08 7.54
C VAL A 79 -23.29 11.34 6.68
N CYS A 80 -24.06 10.40 7.24
CA CYS A 80 -24.95 9.54 6.43
C CYS A 80 -26.45 9.67 6.72
N ALA A 81 -26.89 10.66 7.50
CA ALA A 81 -28.29 10.79 7.91
C ALA A 81 -28.93 12.13 7.54
N SER A 82 -28.86 12.58 6.30
CA SER A 82 -29.83 13.55 5.79
C SER A 82 -29.70 13.74 4.28
N ASP A 83 -30.50 13.01 3.51
CA ASP A 83 -31.09 13.48 2.24
C ASP A 83 -32.25 12.54 1.89
N THR A 84 -33.31 12.59 2.70
CA THR A 84 -34.64 12.17 2.27
C THR A 84 -35.51 13.41 2.23
N ASN A 85 -35.42 14.17 1.15
CA ASN A 85 -36.47 15.14 0.84
C ASN A 85 -37.70 14.38 0.32
N SER A 86 -38.43 13.73 1.22
CA SER A 86 -39.81 13.39 0.92
C SER A 86 -40.55 14.70 0.68
N ASN A 87 -40.79 15.04 -0.57
CA ASN A 87 -41.70 16.11 -0.97
C ASN A 87 -43.13 15.56 -0.86
N PRO A 88 -43.97 16.01 0.08
CA PRO A 88 -45.39 15.75 0.02
C PRO A 88 -46.06 16.97 -0.64
N ASP A 89 -46.44 16.83 -1.91
CA ASP A 89 -47.34 17.70 -2.68
C ASP A 89 -47.54 19.16 -2.23
N SER A 90 -47.10 20.10 -3.07
CA SER A 90 -47.74 21.41 -3.28
C SER A 90 -47.44 21.90 -4.70
#